data_AF-A0A9D8DGK4-F1
#
_entry.id   AF-A0A9D8DGK4-F1
#
_cell.length_a   1.000
_cell.length_b   1.000
_cell.length_c   1.000
_cell.angle_alpha   90.00
_cell.angle_beta   90.00
_cell.angle_gamma   90.00
#
_symmetry.space_group_name_H-M   'P 1'
#
loop_
_entity.id
_entity.type
_entity.pdbx_description
1 polymer ?
#
loop_
_entity_poly.entity_id
_entity_poly.type
_entity_poly.pdbx_seq_one_letter_code
_entity_poly.pdbx_strand_id
1 'polypeptide(L)'
;MRTPWLAVILAAFVAGAGLVLLADPGTTEPRVLVTASGTDHAQHATAINGQKITGVKLQDIAHENVPDVPLSPEDRDLIAFQLVQARDAAMRYPTVADALAAGYYLAGGFAPGSGAHYIGGNTLGGSGTLDIEHPGSLIYAGVEPDSEIVGLMYLGGGEESPEGFAGPNDHWHRHSNVCIRRGANGIEIPFPADADITRKMCNDVGGSFMSITTWMVHAWVVPGWESPLGVFSHDNPNIRCADGTYNTDKAGFCQGL
;
A
#
# COMPACT_ATOMS: atom_id res chain seq x y z
N MET A 1 10.21 -65.55 24.08
CA MET A 1 11.17 -65.23 23.01
C MET A 1 11.32 -63.72 22.95
N ARG A 2 12.51 -63.25 23.36
CA ARG A 2 13.19 -61.94 23.21
C ARG A 2 12.42 -60.62 23.42
N THR A 3 12.72 -60.00 24.57
CA THR A 3 12.56 -58.59 24.96
C THR A 3 13.86 -57.77 24.62
N PRO A 4 13.93 -56.44 24.87
CA PRO A 4 14.38 -55.39 23.95
C PRO A 4 15.81 -54.88 24.23
N TRP A 5 16.38 -54.03 23.36
CA TRP A 5 17.56 -53.22 23.72
C TRP A 5 17.54 -51.83 23.07
N LEU A 6 17.51 -50.80 23.92
CA LEU A 6 18.15 -49.50 23.63
C LEU A 6 19.66 -49.69 23.54
N ALA A 7 20.31 -49.00 22.62
CA ALA A 7 21.71 -48.61 22.77
C ALA A 7 21.91 -47.21 22.17
N VAL A 8 22.06 -46.23 23.06
CA VAL A 8 22.69 -44.94 22.76
C VAL A 8 24.20 -45.17 22.82
N ILE A 9 24.92 -44.85 21.75
CA ILE A 9 26.37 -44.62 21.80
C ILE A 9 26.65 -43.26 21.16
N LEU A 10 27.03 -42.32 22.02
CA LEU A 10 27.75 -41.09 21.69
C LEU A 10 29.25 -41.42 21.74
N ALA A 11 29.96 -41.22 20.63
CA ALA A 11 31.41 -41.00 20.62
C ALA A 11 31.76 -40.11 19.43
N ALA A 12 32.52 -39.07 19.71
CA ALA A 12 32.82 -37.94 18.83
C ALA A 12 34.24 -38.00 18.26
N PHE A 13 34.46 -37.21 17.18
CA PHE A 13 35.74 -36.74 16.59
C PHE A 13 36.59 -37.79 15.83
N VAL A 14 37.13 -37.59 14.62
CA VAL A 14 37.73 -36.42 13.94
C VAL A 14 37.65 -36.54 12.39
N ALA A 15 37.41 -35.40 11.73
CA ALA A 15 37.75 -34.96 10.36
C ALA A 15 38.02 -35.94 9.19
N GLY A 16 37.27 -35.74 8.11
CA GLY A 16 37.62 -36.14 6.75
C GLY A 16 36.71 -35.44 5.73
N ALA A 17 37.26 -34.52 4.95
CA ALA A 17 36.53 -33.70 3.99
C ALA A 17 35.85 -34.53 2.89
N GLY A 18 34.55 -34.29 2.68
CA GLY A 18 33.76 -34.84 1.60
C GLY A 18 32.60 -33.90 1.30
N LEU A 19 32.85 -32.91 0.43
CA LEU A 19 31.85 -32.00 -0.10
C LEU A 19 30.92 -32.79 -1.03
N VAL A 20 29.71 -33.12 -0.59
CA VAL A 20 28.64 -33.61 -1.46
C VAL A 20 27.59 -32.51 -1.54
N LEU A 21 27.60 -31.80 -2.68
CA LEU A 21 26.60 -30.82 -3.07
C LEU A 21 25.31 -31.57 -3.45
N LEU A 22 24.31 -31.53 -2.58
CA LEU A 22 22.93 -31.78 -2.97
C LEU A 22 22.33 -30.42 -3.37
N ALA A 23 22.16 -30.22 -4.67
CA ALA A 23 21.44 -29.08 -5.22
C ALA A 23 19.94 -29.30 -5.00
N ASP A 24 19.31 -28.41 -4.24
CA ASP A 24 17.86 -28.30 -4.12
C ASP A 24 17.33 -27.42 -5.28
N PRO A 25 16.47 -27.93 -6.17
CA PRO A 25 15.91 -27.13 -7.25
C PRO A 25 14.64 -26.43 -6.77
N GLY A 26 14.76 -25.14 -6.44
CA GLY A 26 13.62 -24.22 -6.53
C GLY A 26 13.06 -23.71 -5.21
N THR A 27 13.71 -22.69 -4.65
CA THR A 27 13.02 -21.63 -3.92
C THR A 27 13.46 -20.29 -4.52
N THR A 28 12.76 -19.86 -5.57
CA THR A 28 12.82 -18.46 -6.02
C THR A 28 12.06 -17.62 -5.03
N GLU A 29 12.75 -17.16 -3.98
CA GLU A 29 12.28 -15.94 -3.31
C GLU A 29 12.39 -14.78 -4.32
N PRO A 30 11.36 -13.93 -4.43
CA PRO A 30 11.42 -12.77 -5.31
C PRO A 30 12.45 -11.78 -4.76
N ARG A 31 13.67 -11.85 -5.28
CA ARG A 31 14.66 -10.78 -5.12
C ARG A 31 14.26 -9.63 -6.02
N VAL A 32 13.89 -8.50 -5.41
CA VAL A 32 13.83 -7.22 -6.10
C VAL A 32 15.24 -6.92 -6.62
N LEU A 33 15.40 -6.90 -7.95
CA LEU A 33 16.63 -6.48 -8.59
C LEU A 33 16.68 -4.95 -8.55
N VAL A 34 17.28 -4.38 -7.50
CA VAL A 34 17.67 -2.97 -7.52
C VAL A 34 18.97 -2.88 -8.33
N THR A 35 18.86 -2.55 -9.61
CA THR A 35 20.02 -2.13 -10.40
C THR A 35 20.41 -0.71 -9.96
N ALA A 36 21.24 -0.60 -8.94
CA ALA A 36 21.95 0.65 -8.65
C ALA A 36 22.99 0.86 -9.75
N SER A 37 22.61 1.59 -10.80
CA SER A 37 23.52 1.98 -11.88
C SER A 37 23.86 3.46 -11.74
N GLY A 38 25.07 3.73 -11.27
CA GLY A 38 25.82 4.93 -11.65
C GLY A 38 25.43 6.25 -10.96
N THR A 39 26.46 6.99 -10.56
CA THR A 39 26.41 8.37 -10.08
C THR A 39 25.91 9.31 -11.17
N ASP A 40 24.62 9.61 -11.18
CA ASP A 40 24.04 10.83 -11.76
C ASP A 40 22.78 11.18 -10.94
N HIS A 41 22.78 12.32 -10.25
CA HIS A 41 21.71 12.70 -9.30
C HIS A 41 20.46 13.21 -10.04
N ALA A 42 19.75 12.28 -10.67
CA ALA A 42 18.32 12.38 -10.93
C ALA A 42 17.75 10.98 -10.70
N GLN A 43 17.38 10.67 -9.44
CA GLN A 43 16.75 9.40 -9.13
C GLN A 43 15.40 9.34 -9.86
N HIS A 44 15.33 8.55 -10.93
CA HIS A 44 14.09 8.24 -11.61
C HIS A 44 13.40 7.12 -10.83
N ALA A 45 12.44 7.46 -9.97
CA ALA A 45 11.56 6.47 -9.36
C ALA A 45 10.41 6.13 -10.32
N THR A 46 9.96 4.88 -10.26
CA THR A 46 8.89 4.35 -11.11
C THR A 46 7.88 3.61 -10.23
N ALA A 47 6.60 3.85 -10.44
CA ALA A 47 5.52 3.13 -9.77
C ALA A 47 5.44 1.66 -10.24
N ILE A 48 4.67 0.83 -9.54
CA ILE A 48 4.56 -0.60 -9.84
C ILE A 48 4.02 -0.90 -11.26
N ASN A 49 3.25 0.01 -11.83
CA ASN A 49 2.72 -0.03 -13.20
C ASN A 49 3.69 0.51 -14.26
N GLY A 50 4.92 0.88 -13.90
CA GLY A 50 5.91 1.42 -14.83
C GLY A 50 5.81 2.94 -15.06
N GLN A 51 4.89 3.63 -14.37
CA GLN A 51 4.76 5.08 -14.50
C GLN A 51 5.94 5.81 -13.84
N LYS A 52 6.51 6.79 -14.55
CA LYS A 52 7.51 7.69 -13.99
C LYS A 52 6.90 8.58 -12.91
N ILE A 53 7.56 8.68 -11.77
CA ILE A 53 7.15 9.50 -10.62
C ILE A 53 7.94 10.82 -10.63
N THR A 54 7.25 11.93 -10.36
CA THR A 54 7.82 13.27 -10.25
C THR A 54 7.24 14.02 -9.04
N GLY A 55 7.74 15.24 -8.76
CA GLY A 55 7.22 16.09 -7.69
C GLY A 55 7.61 15.66 -6.27
N VAL A 56 6.77 16.01 -5.29
CA VAL A 56 6.98 15.73 -3.86
C VAL A 56 7.04 14.23 -3.56
N LYS A 57 6.36 13.40 -4.37
CA LYS A 57 6.37 11.95 -4.19
C LYS A 57 7.78 11.36 -4.32
N LEU A 58 8.66 11.94 -5.14
CA LEU A 58 10.06 11.51 -5.19
C LEU A 58 10.80 11.70 -3.85
N GLN A 59 10.41 12.72 -3.06
CA GLN A 59 10.97 12.98 -1.74
C GLN A 59 10.37 11.99 -0.73
N ASP A 60 9.05 11.83 -0.76
CA ASP A 60 8.31 10.96 0.16
C ASP A 60 8.66 9.47 -0.07
N ILE A 61 8.98 9.03 -1.31
CA ILE A 61 9.46 7.66 -1.61
C ILE A 61 10.74 7.31 -0.85
N ALA A 62 11.64 8.27 -0.62
CA ALA A 62 12.85 8.00 0.15
C ALA A 62 12.51 7.71 1.62
N HIS A 63 11.42 8.27 2.14
CA HIS A 63 10.89 8.01 3.47
C HIS A 63 10.07 6.71 3.52
N GLU A 64 9.25 6.45 2.50
CA GLU A 64 8.44 5.22 2.38
C GLU A 64 9.28 3.95 2.25
N ASN A 65 10.45 4.04 1.64
CA ASN A 65 11.38 2.91 1.48
C ASN A 65 12.31 2.71 2.67
N VAL A 66 12.17 3.51 3.73
CA VAL A 66 12.88 3.23 4.99
C VAL A 66 12.36 1.89 5.52
N PRO A 67 13.23 0.90 5.78
CA PRO A 67 12.77 -0.36 6.34
C PRO A 67 12.16 -0.16 7.73
N ASP A 68 11.06 -0.87 8.00
CA ASP A 68 10.47 -0.96 9.33
C ASP A 68 11.53 -1.24 10.40
N VAL A 69 11.42 -0.52 11.52
CA VAL A 69 12.29 -0.72 12.66
C VAL A 69 11.58 -1.51 13.77
N PRO A 70 12.32 -2.21 14.64
CA PRO A 70 11.74 -2.87 15.80
C PRO A 70 11.03 -1.88 16.73
N LEU A 71 9.80 -2.20 17.09
CA LEU A 71 8.97 -1.41 17.99
C LEU A 71 9.30 -1.67 19.47
N SER A 72 9.11 -0.65 20.32
CA SER A 72 9.18 -0.81 21.77
C SER A 72 8.07 -1.77 22.28
N PRO A 73 8.16 -2.33 23.49
CA PRO A 73 7.06 -3.11 24.05
C PRO A 73 5.73 -2.33 24.12
N GLU A 74 5.79 -1.07 24.52
CA GLU A 74 4.60 -0.21 24.61
C GLU A 74 3.99 0.08 23.25
N ASP A 75 4.81 0.44 22.25
CA ASP A 75 4.33 0.68 20.88
C ASP A 75 3.73 -0.59 20.27
N ARG A 76 4.29 -1.77 20.56
CA ARG A 76 3.74 -3.05 20.07
C ARG A 76 2.35 -3.33 20.63
N ASP A 77 2.14 -3.09 21.92
CA ASP A 77 0.84 -3.32 22.55
C ASP A 77 -0.19 -2.32 22.02
N LEU A 78 0.20 -1.04 21.89
CA LEU A 78 -0.69 0.00 21.39
C LEU A 78 -1.03 -0.18 19.90
N ILE A 79 -0.04 -0.46 19.05
CA ILE A 79 -0.30 -0.66 17.62
C ILE A 79 -1.14 -1.91 17.39
N ALA A 80 -0.95 -2.98 18.16
CA ALA A 80 -1.78 -4.17 18.06
C ALA A 80 -3.26 -3.84 18.33
N PHE A 81 -3.54 -3.01 19.34
CA PHE A 81 -4.90 -2.52 19.61
C PHE A 81 -5.45 -1.64 18.48
N GLN A 82 -4.64 -0.72 17.96
CA GLN A 82 -5.03 0.14 16.83
C GLN A 82 -5.32 -0.67 15.56
N LEU A 83 -4.53 -1.68 15.23
CA LEU A 83 -4.74 -2.53 14.06
C LEU A 83 -6.02 -3.37 14.17
N VAL A 84 -6.43 -3.76 15.38
CA VAL A 84 -7.73 -4.41 15.60
C VAL A 84 -8.88 -3.43 15.32
N GLN A 85 -8.81 -2.21 15.86
CA GLN A 85 -9.83 -1.18 15.59
C GLN A 85 -9.91 -0.81 14.10
N ALA A 86 -8.77 -0.69 13.43
CA ALA A 86 -8.72 -0.45 11.99
C ALA A 86 -9.39 -1.60 11.22
N ARG A 87 -9.13 -2.85 11.61
CA ARG A 87 -9.80 -4.01 11.01
C ARG A 87 -11.30 -3.97 11.25
N ASP A 88 -11.74 -3.69 12.47
CA ASP A 88 -13.16 -3.58 12.80
C ASP A 88 -13.83 -2.47 11.96
N ALA A 89 -13.13 -1.34 11.75
CA ALA A 89 -13.58 -0.26 10.89
C ALA A 89 -13.77 -0.71 9.44
N ALA A 90 -12.82 -1.48 8.88
CA ALA A 90 -12.91 -2.06 7.54
C ALA A 90 -14.08 -3.05 7.41
N MET A 91 -14.25 -3.94 8.39
CA MET A 91 -15.27 -4.99 8.34
C MET A 91 -16.71 -4.48 8.49
N ARG A 92 -16.93 -3.20 8.83
CA ARG A 92 -18.25 -2.56 8.76
C ARG A 92 -18.74 -2.34 7.33
N TYR A 93 -17.84 -2.32 6.35
CA TYR A 93 -18.15 -2.06 4.94
C TYR A 93 -17.53 -3.13 4.03
N PRO A 94 -17.93 -4.40 4.16
CA PRO A 94 -17.23 -5.52 3.53
C PRO A 94 -17.26 -5.47 2.00
N THR A 95 -18.23 -4.79 1.39
CA THR A 95 -18.34 -4.67 -0.08
C THR A 95 -18.43 -3.22 -0.54
N VAL A 96 -18.15 -2.99 -1.83
CA VAL A 96 -18.37 -1.68 -2.49
C VAL A 96 -19.82 -1.20 -2.29
N ALA A 97 -20.79 -2.10 -2.38
CA ALA A 97 -22.20 -1.74 -2.15
C ALA A 97 -22.43 -1.17 -0.74
N ASP A 98 -21.76 -1.70 0.28
CA ASP A 98 -21.85 -1.19 1.66
C ASP A 98 -21.22 0.21 1.78
N ALA A 99 -20.06 0.43 1.16
CA ALA A 99 -19.43 1.76 1.10
C ALA A 99 -20.35 2.79 0.45
N LEU A 100 -20.92 2.46 -0.71
CA LEU A 100 -21.85 3.33 -1.43
C LEU A 100 -23.10 3.63 -0.59
N ALA A 101 -23.67 2.61 0.08
CA ALA A 101 -24.82 2.79 0.97
C ALA A 101 -24.50 3.69 2.18
N ALA A 102 -23.25 3.68 2.64
CA ALA A 102 -22.75 4.55 3.70
C ALA A 102 -22.35 5.97 3.23
N GLY A 103 -22.46 6.25 1.92
CA GLY A 103 -22.17 7.56 1.35
C GLY A 103 -20.71 7.80 0.96
N TYR A 104 -19.88 6.76 0.96
CA TYR A 104 -18.57 6.81 0.29
C TYR A 104 -18.76 6.78 -1.22
N TYR A 105 -17.83 7.36 -1.96
CA TYR A 105 -17.86 7.38 -3.42
C TYR A 105 -16.47 7.13 -4.01
N LEU A 106 -16.45 6.54 -5.20
CA LEU A 106 -15.21 6.20 -5.90
C LEU A 106 -14.39 7.46 -6.21
N ALA A 107 -13.08 7.38 -5.97
CA ALA A 107 -12.10 8.38 -6.36
C ALA A 107 -11.11 7.77 -7.36
N GLY A 108 -11.30 8.09 -8.64
CA GLY A 108 -10.53 7.53 -9.75
C GLY A 108 -11.13 6.21 -10.23
N GLY A 109 -10.32 5.16 -10.21
CA GLY A 109 -10.68 3.80 -10.57
C GLY A 109 -9.86 2.79 -9.75
N PHE A 110 -9.83 1.53 -10.19
CA PHE A 110 -8.98 0.53 -9.58
C PHE A 110 -7.56 0.62 -10.15
N ALA A 111 -6.57 0.87 -9.30
CA ALA A 111 -5.16 0.88 -9.66
C ALA A 111 -4.45 -0.32 -9.01
N PRO A 112 -3.55 -1.02 -9.72
CA PRO A 112 -2.86 -2.15 -9.14
C PRO A 112 -1.82 -1.65 -8.13
N GLY A 113 -1.58 -2.41 -7.06
CA GLY A 113 -0.83 -1.97 -5.89
C GLY A 113 -1.68 -1.25 -4.83
N SER A 114 -2.63 -0.41 -5.25
CA SER A 114 -3.35 0.48 -4.34
C SER A 114 -4.85 0.21 -4.21
N GLY A 115 -5.47 -0.50 -5.16
CA GLY A 115 -6.89 -0.85 -5.16
C GLY A 115 -7.82 0.29 -5.55
N ALA A 116 -9.14 0.07 -5.45
CA ALA A 116 -10.15 1.09 -5.71
C ALA A 116 -10.44 1.88 -4.44
N HIS A 117 -10.20 3.20 -4.47
CA HIS A 117 -10.38 4.07 -3.32
C HIS A 117 -11.79 4.65 -3.29
N TYR A 118 -12.51 4.41 -2.20
CA TYR A 118 -13.81 5.01 -1.91
C TYR A 118 -13.64 5.99 -0.77
N ILE A 119 -13.73 7.29 -1.09
CA ILE A 119 -13.53 8.39 -0.15
C ILE A 119 -14.88 8.84 0.39
N GLY A 120 -14.94 9.15 1.68
CA GLY A 120 -16.17 9.55 2.37
C GLY A 120 -15.94 9.75 3.85
N GLY A 121 -16.97 10.18 4.56
CA GLY A 121 -16.91 10.52 5.99
C GLY A 121 -16.42 11.95 6.26
N ASN A 122 -16.45 12.34 7.53
CA ASN A 122 -16.10 13.68 8.03
C ASN A 122 -14.59 13.99 7.99
N THR A 123 -13.86 13.33 7.09
CA THR A 123 -12.39 13.22 7.01
C THR A 123 -11.78 14.01 5.85
N LEU A 124 -12.62 14.66 5.02
CA LEU A 124 -12.18 15.61 4.00
C LEU A 124 -11.63 16.88 4.67
N GLY A 125 -10.41 16.81 5.18
CA GLY A 125 -9.73 17.93 5.82
C GLY A 125 -8.56 17.53 6.72
N GLY A 126 -8.49 16.26 7.16
CA GLY A 126 -7.51 15.79 8.12
C GLY A 126 -7.65 16.49 9.48
N SER A 127 -8.13 15.80 10.51
CA SER A 127 -7.85 16.26 11.88
C SER A 127 -6.34 16.13 12.12
N GLY A 128 -5.76 17.01 12.93
CA GLY A 128 -4.36 16.88 13.35
C GLY A 128 -4.07 15.65 14.23
N THR A 129 -5.08 14.80 14.46
CA THR A 129 -4.99 13.54 15.19
C THR A 129 -5.69 12.46 14.38
N LEU A 130 -5.04 11.31 14.24
CA LEU A 130 -5.57 10.14 13.54
C LEU A 130 -6.76 9.54 14.29
N ASP A 131 -7.90 9.38 13.61
CA ASP A 131 -9.05 8.61 14.10
C ASP A 131 -9.03 7.22 13.43
N ILE A 132 -8.58 6.23 14.18
CA ILE A 132 -8.44 4.83 13.73
C ILE A 132 -9.80 4.23 13.35
N GLU A 133 -10.88 4.65 13.99
CA GLU A 133 -12.21 4.13 13.70
C GLU A 133 -12.85 4.80 12.50
N HIS A 134 -12.30 5.90 11.98
CA HIS A 134 -12.89 6.66 10.87
C HIS A 134 -11.86 6.91 9.77
N PRO A 135 -11.51 5.88 8.98
CA PRO A 135 -10.58 6.03 7.87
C PRO A 135 -11.12 7.03 6.83
N GLY A 136 -10.20 7.73 6.17
CA GLY A 136 -10.54 8.70 5.12
C GLY A 136 -10.93 8.04 3.80
N SER A 137 -10.50 6.81 3.58
CA SER A 137 -10.88 5.99 2.43
C SER A 137 -10.98 4.52 2.81
N LEU A 138 -11.95 3.86 2.20
CA LEU A 138 -12.09 2.41 2.13
C LEU A 138 -11.45 1.94 0.81
N ILE A 139 -10.74 0.82 0.81
CA ILE A 139 -10.02 0.31 -0.38
C ILE A 139 -10.56 -1.06 -0.75
N TYR A 140 -10.95 -1.23 -2.00
CA TYR A 140 -11.59 -2.44 -2.50
C TYR A 140 -10.77 -3.15 -3.59
N ALA A 141 -10.99 -4.47 -3.71
CA ALA A 141 -10.38 -5.36 -4.71
C ALA A 141 -10.89 -5.12 -6.15
N GLY A 142 -11.80 -4.17 -6.34
CA GLY A 142 -12.44 -3.87 -7.61
C GLY A 142 -13.43 -2.72 -7.48
N VAL A 143 -14.16 -2.44 -8.56
CA VAL A 143 -15.20 -1.39 -8.59
C VAL A 143 -16.62 -1.95 -8.68
N GLU A 144 -16.77 -3.26 -8.82
CA GLU A 144 -18.07 -3.92 -8.86
C GLU A 144 -18.72 -3.94 -7.48
N PRO A 145 -20.07 -3.92 -7.39
CA PRO A 145 -20.77 -3.80 -6.11
C PRO A 145 -20.40 -4.86 -5.05
N ASP A 146 -20.01 -6.05 -5.47
CA ASP A 146 -19.60 -7.18 -4.62
C ASP A 146 -18.09 -7.25 -4.36
N SER A 147 -17.30 -6.32 -4.91
CA SER A 147 -15.86 -6.27 -4.66
C SER A 147 -15.58 -6.11 -3.18
N GLU A 148 -14.68 -6.95 -2.65
CA GLU A 148 -14.38 -7.04 -1.22
C GLU A 148 -13.43 -5.92 -0.77
N ILE A 149 -13.58 -5.49 0.48
CA ILE A 149 -12.63 -4.59 1.15
C ILE A 149 -11.26 -5.28 1.27
N VAL A 150 -10.17 -4.56 1.02
CA VAL A 150 -8.78 -5.07 1.07
C VAL A 150 -7.87 -4.24 1.96
N GLY A 151 -8.26 -3.01 2.26
CA GLY A 151 -7.45 -2.11 3.07
C GLY A 151 -8.17 -0.81 3.41
N LEU A 152 -7.48 0.02 4.15
CA LEU A 152 -7.90 1.36 4.53
C LEU A 152 -6.85 2.36 4.10
N MET A 153 -7.24 3.62 3.97
CA MET A 153 -6.30 4.73 3.94
C MET A 153 -6.78 5.85 4.85
N TYR A 154 -5.84 6.41 5.59
CA TYR A 154 -6.06 7.54 6.48
C TYR A 154 -5.53 8.82 5.86
N LEU A 155 -6.16 9.95 6.22
CA LEU A 155 -5.82 11.27 5.72
C LEU A 155 -5.36 12.14 6.89
N GLY A 156 -4.26 12.86 6.70
CA GLY A 156 -3.66 13.74 7.68
C GLY A 156 -3.43 15.14 7.13
N GLY A 157 -3.73 16.16 7.90
CA GLY A 157 -3.43 17.56 7.58
C GLY A 157 -2.11 18.03 8.20
N GLY A 158 -1.59 19.16 7.74
CA GLY A 158 -0.38 19.79 8.30
C GLY A 158 0.75 19.95 7.28
N GLU A 159 1.76 20.75 7.64
CA GLU A 159 2.98 20.92 6.83
C GLU A 159 3.91 19.71 6.96
N GLU A 160 4.02 19.15 8.17
CA GLU A 160 4.71 17.90 8.48
C GLU A 160 3.72 16.73 8.47
N SER A 161 4.24 15.50 8.32
CA SER A 161 3.42 14.29 8.45
C SER A 161 2.82 14.24 9.86
N PRO A 162 1.53 13.86 10.00
CA PRO A 162 0.92 13.75 11.32
C PRO A 162 1.56 12.62 12.13
N GLU A 163 1.34 12.65 13.44
CA GLU A 163 1.46 11.44 14.26
C GLU A 163 0.29 10.51 13.92
N GLY A 164 0.59 9.25 13.59
CA GLY A 164 -0.41 8.27 13.19
C GLY A 164 -0.47 7.07 14.12
N PHE A 165 -0.20 5.89 13.58
CA PHE A 165 -0.15 4.65 14.36
C PHE A 165 1.03 4.66 15.33
N ALA A 166 0.94 3.87 16.39
CA ALA A 166 2.01 3.82 17.38
C ALA A 166 3.30 3.25 16.79
N GLY A 167 4.41 3.92 17.06
CA GLY A 167 5.71 3.63 16.45
C GLY A 167 5.96 4.40 15.14
N PRO A 168 7.12 4.19 14.50
CA PRO A 168 7.55 5.01 13.37
C PRO A 168 7.31 4.38 11.98
N ASN A 169 6.59 3.24 11.91
CA ASN A 169 6.52 2.42 10.69
C ASN A 169 5.33 2.80 9.79
N ASP A 170 4.47 3.75 10.16
CA ASP A 170 3.36 4.25 9.34
C ASP A 170 3.83 5.39 8.43
N HIS A 171 4.64 5.04 7.42
CA HIS A 171 5.26 6.03 6.54
C HIS A 171 4.24 6.79 5.68
N TRP A 172 3.88 7.99 6.11
CA TRP A 172 2.97 8.90 5.40
C TRP A 172 3.58 9.43 4.10
N HIS A 173 2.72 9.64 3.11
CA HIS A 173 3.10 10.16 1.80
C HIS A 173 2.09 11.16 1.24
N ARG A 174 2.50 11.89 0.20
CA ARG A 174 1.63 12.78 -0.58
C ARG A 174 1.83 12.53 -2.07
N HIS A 175 0.82 12.89 -2.85
CA HIS A 175 0.89 12.93 -4.30
C HIS A 175 1.04 14.36 -4.82
N SER A 176 1.65 14.48 -5.98
CA SER A 176 1.91 15.73 -6.71
C SER A 176 1.01 15.85 -7.92
N ASN A 177 0.72 17.10 -8.30
CA ASN A 177 0.10 17.45 -9.58
C ASN A 177 -1.22 16.71 -9.86
N VAL A 178 -1.98 16.38 -8.82
CA VAL A 178 -3.23 15.63 -8.95
C VAL A 178 -4.29 16.53 -9.60
N CYS A 179 -4.92 16.02 -10.64
CA CYS A 179 -6.09 16.65 -11.24
C CYS A 179 -7.33 15.86 -10.85
N ILE A 180 -8.31 16.53 -10.25
CA ILE A 180 -9.60 15.92 -9.92
C ILE A 180 -10.72 16.58 -10.72
N ARG A 181 -11.69 15.79 -11.18
CA ARG A 181 -12.90 16.29 -11.81
C ARG A 181 -14.11 15.66 -11.14
N ARG A 182 -15.20 16.42 -10.97
CA ARG A 182 -16.46 15.83 -10.52
C ARG A 182 -17.04 14.97 -11.63
N GLY A 183 -17.18 13.68 -11.38
CA GLY A 183 -17.88 12.74 -12.24
C GLY A 183 -19.31 12.50 -11.76
N ALA A 184 -20.05 11.69 -12.51
CA ALA A 184 -21.44 11.32 -12.16
C ALA A 184 -21.52 10.48 -10.87
N ASN A 185 -20.50 9.63 -10.63
CA ASN A 185 -20.49 8.63 -9.57
C ASN A 185 -19.38 8.85 -8.52
N GLY A 186 -18.74 10.02 -8.52
CA GLY A 186 -17.64 10.31 -7.60
C GLY A 186 -16.62 11.30 -8.16
N ILE A 187 -15.36 11.11 -7.77
CA ILE A 187 -14.23 11.91 -8.27
C ILE A 187 -13.56 11.14 -9.41
N GLU A 188 -13.37 11.81 -10.54
CA GLU A 188 -12.58 11.33 -11.66
C GLU A 188 -11.14 11.86 -11.55
N ILE A 189 -10.17 11.02 -11.87
CA ILE A 189 -8.76 11.37 -11.95
C ILE A 189 -8.30 11.16 -13.40
N PRO A 190 -8.42 12.19 -14.26
CA PRO A 190 -8.22 12.04 -15.71
C PRO A 190 -6.75 11.88 -16.12
N PHE A 191 -5.82 12.09 -15.19
CA PHE A 191 -4.39 12.04 -15.41
C PHE A 191 -3.70 11.29 -14.28
N PRO A 192 -2.58 10.61 -14.55
CA PRO A 192 -1.85 9.90 -13.52
C PRO A 192 -1.32 10.87 -12.45
N ALA A 193 -1.49 10.51 -11.17
CA ALA A 193 -0.89 11.22 -10.05
C ALA A 193 0.65 11.18 -10.18
N ASP A 194 1.35 12.19 -9.67
CA ASP A 194 2.82 12.29 -9.70
C ASP A 194 3.45 12.35 -11.10
N ALA A 195 2.66 12.55 -12.15
CA ALA A 195 3.18 12.89 -13.46
C ALA A 195 3.37 14.42 -13.61
N ASP A 196 4.00 14.84 -14.70
CA ASP A 196 4.20 16.26 -15.05
C ASP A 196 2.89 16.90 -15.58
N ILE A 197 1.83 16.82 -14.78
CA ILE A 197 0.53 17.42 -15.08
C ILE A 197 0.56 18.88 -14.68
N THR A 198 0.25 19.76 -15.63
CA THR A 198 0.20 21.20 -15.36
C THR A 198 -1.21 21.62 -14.95
N ARG A 199 -1.31 22.74 -14.21
CA ARG A 199 -2.60 23.41 -13.94
C ARG A 199 -3.39 23.67 -15.22
N LYS A 200 -2.71 24.06 -16.31
CA LYS A 200 -3.37 24.29 -17.60
C LYS A 200 -4.00 23.00 -18.14
N MET A 201 -3.26 21.89 -18.16
CA MET A 201 -3.79 20.59 -18.61
C MET A 201 -5.02 20.17 -17.81
N CYS A 202 -4.99 20.35 -16.48
CA CYS A 202 -6.12 20.05 -15.62
C CYS A 202 -7.33 20.97 -15.91
N ASN A 203 -7.10 22.27 -16.08
CA ASN A 203 -8.16 23.21 -16.42
C ASN A 203 -8.78 22.92 -17.80
N ASP A 204 -7.97 22.49 -18.79
CA ASP A 204 -8.43 22.19 -20.15
C ASP A 204 -9.44 21.02 -20.18
N VAL A 205 -9.41 20.12 -19.19
CA VAL A 205 -10.39 19.02 -19.02
C VAL A 205 -11.51 19.34 -18.04
N GLY A 206 -11.59 20.59 -17.56
CA GLY A 206 -12.56 21.05 -16.56
C GLY A 206 -12.29 20.54 -15.13
N GLY A 207 -11.05 20.14 -14.84
CA GLY A 207 -10.64 19.66 -13.53
C GLY A 207 -10.19 20.77 -12.58
N SER A 208 -10.01 20.40 -11.32
CA SER A 208 -9.39 21.19 -10.26
C SER A 208 -7.99 20.64 -9.96
N PHE A 209 -6.99 21.51 -10.09
CA PHE A 209 -5.59 21.13 -9.90
C PHE A 209 -5.15 21.27 -8.45
N MET A 210 -4.62 20.18 -7.90
CA MET A 210 -3.98 20.10 -6.59
C MET A 210 -2.47 19.94 -6.79
N SER A 211 -1.68 20.91 -6.35
CA SER A 211 -0.22 20.83 -6.48
C SER A 211 0.37 19.72 -5.61
N ILE A 212 -0.16 19.58 -4.39
CA ILE A 212 0.22 18.56 -3.41
C ILE A 212 -1.06 18.14 -2.69
N THR A 213 -1.25 16.84 -2.45
CA THR A 213 -2.36 16.32 -1.64
C THR A 213 -2.12 16.52 -0.15
N THR A 214 -3.14 16.23 0.66
CA THR A 214 -2.94 15.99 2.10
C THR A 214 -2.08 14.74 2.32
N TRP A 215 -1.58 14.53 3.55
CA TRP A 215 -0.84 13.31 3.91
C TRP A 215 -1.76 12.10 3.89
N MET A 216 -1.24 10.98 3.40
CA MET A 216 -1.96 9.72 3.21
C MET A 216 -1.11 8.57 3.75
N VAL A 217 -1.75 7.60 4.38
CA VAL A 217 -1.09 6.32 4.74
C VAL A 217 -2.07 5.18 4.52
N HIS A 218 -1.60 4.14 3.85
CA HIS A 218 -2.33 2.90 3.63
C HIS A 218 -2.22 1.99 4.86
N ALA A 219 -3.25 1.20 5.13
CA ALA A 219 -3.26 0.20 6.19
C ALA A 219 -3.91 -1.10 5.68
N TRP A 220 -3.09 -2.12 5.45
CA TRP A 220 -3.48 -3.44 4.93
C TRP A 220 -3.88 -4.38 6.08
N VAL A 221 -5.00 -4.08 6.73
CA VAL A 221 -5.45 -4.73 7.97
C VAL A 221 -6.49 -5.84 7.78
N VAL A 222 -6.96 -6.03 6.54
CA VAL A 222 -7.99 -7.00 6.19
C VAL A 222 -7.38 -8.40 6.09
N PRO A 223 -7.90 -9.40 6.82
CA PRO A 223 -7.40 -10.77 6.76
C PRO A 223 -7.42 -11.35 5.35
N GLY A 224 -6.31 -11.95 4.91
CA GLY A 224 -6.15 -12.51 3.57
C GLY A 224 -5.68 -11.51 2.50
N TRP A 225 -5.59 -10.23 2.84
CA TRP A 225 -5.10 -9.15 1.99
C TRP A 225 -3.85 -8.47 2.56
N GLU A 226 -3.12 -9.16 3.43
CA GLU A 226 -1.88 -8.65 4.01
C GLU A 226 -0.85 -8.33 2.91
N SER A 227 -0.19 -7.18 3.07
CA SER A 227 0.92 -6.83 2.20
C SER A 227 2.19 -7.56 2.66
N PRO A 228 2.93 -8.22 1.74
CA PRO A 228 4.22 -8.83 2.07
C PRO A 228 5.31 -7.78 2.34
N LEU A 229 5.03 -6.50 2.11
CA LEU A 229 5.94 -5.38 2.33
C LEU A 229 5.73 -4.68 3.68
N GLY A 230 4.77 -5.13 4.49
CA GLY A 230 4.42 -4.51 5.77
C GLY A 230 3.03 -3.91 5.77
N VAL A 231 2.42 -3.77 6.95
CA VAL A 231 1.02 -3.37 7.11
C VAL A 231 0.73 -1.95 6.60
N PHE A 232 1.75 -1.07 6.56
CA PHE A 232 1.63 0.31 6.08
C PHE A 232 2.36 0.56 4.76
N SER A 233 2.73 -0.49 4.02
CA SER A 233 3.43 -0.31 2.75
C SER A 233 2.61 0.55 1.78
N HIS A 234 3.26 1.45 1.04
CA HIS A 234 2.58 2.33 0.07
C HIS A 234 1.76 1.53 -0.96
N ASP A 235 2.39 0.51 -1.55
CA ASP A 235 1.73 -0.44 -2.45
C ASP A 235 1.65 -1.82 -1.79
N ASN A 236 0.59 -2.56 -2.11
CA ASN A 236 0.47 -3.99 -1.86
C ASN A 236 0.61 -4.77 -3.19
N PRO A 237 1.74 -5.47 -3.42
CA PRO A 237 1.99 -6.21 -4.68
C PRO A 237 1.06 -7.41 -4.92
N ASN A 238 0.20 -7.75 -3.95
CA ASN A 238 -0.84 -8.75 -4.16
C ASN A 238 -2.09 -8.15 -4.82
N ILE A 239 -2.24 -6.82 -4.83
CA ILE A 239 -3.33 -6.12 -5.52
C ILE A 239 -2.94 -5.95 -6.99
N ARG A 240 -3.63 -6.68 -7.88
CA ARG A 240 -3.33 -6.73 -9.31
C ARG A 240 -4.57 -6.45 -10.13
N CYS A 241 -4.38 -6.08 -11.39
CA CYS A 241 -5.48 -6.05 -12.35
C CYS A 241 -6.10 -7.44 -12.52
N ALA A 242 -7.32 -7.52 -13.07
CA ALA A 242 -8.04 -8.78 -13.27
C ALA A 242 -7.26 -9.81 -14.11
N ASP A 243 -6.36 -9.34 -14.98
CA ASP A 243 -5.47 -10.18 -15.79
C ASP A 243 -4.19 -10.65 -15.04
N GLY A 244 -4.06 -10.33 -13.75
CA GLY A 244 -2.91 -10.64 -12.91
C GLY A 244 -1.69 -9.73 -13.12
N THR A 245 -1.80 -8.70 -13.96
CA THR A 245 -0.71 -7.78 -14.28
C THR A 245 -0.79 -6.47 -13.47
N TYR A 246 0.17 -5.57 -13.72
CA TYR A 246 0.15 -4.19 -13.28
C TYR A 246 -0.13 -3.22 -14.45
N ASN A 247 -0.64 -3.72 -15.58
CA ASN A 247 -0.83 -2.91 -16.77
C ASN A 247 -2.05 -2.00 -16.61
N THR A 248 -1.87 -0.71 -16.89
CA THR A 248 -2.92 0.29 -16.72
C THR A 248 -3.15 1.09 -18.00
N ASP A 249 -4.25 1.84 -18.05
CA ASP A 249 -4.38 2.94 -18.99
C ASP A 249 -3.41 4.08 -18.68
N LYS A 250 -3.51 5.16 -19.47
CA LYS A 250 -2.68 6.35 -19.30
C LYS A 250 -2.94 7.11 -18.00
N ALA A 251 -4.10 6.91 -17.36
CA ALA A 251 -4.44 7.53 -16.08
C ALA A 251 -3.96 6.70 -14.89
N GLY A 252 -3.51 5.46 -15.11
CA GLY A 252 -3.01 4.58 -14.06
C GLY A 252 -4.03 3.57 -13.55
N PHE A 253 -5.15 3.36 -14.26
CA PHE A 253 -6.19 2.41 -13.85
C PHE A 253 -6.21 1.13 -14.69
N CYS A 254 -6.47 -0.01 -14.04
CA CYS A 254 -6.67 -1.29 -14.70
C CYS A 254 -7.86 -1.22 -15.67
N GLN A 255 -7.78 -1.99 -16.76
CA GLN A 255 -8.83 -2.07 -17.78
C GLN A 255 -9.55 -3.42 -17.70
N GLY A 256 -10.85 -3.43 -18.00
CA GLY A 256 -11.63 -4.68 -18.07
C GLY A 256 -11.94 -5.30 -16.71
N LEU A 257 -12.28 -4.47 -15.74
CA LEU A 257 -12.84 -4.89 -14.45
C LEU A 257 -14.23 -5.49 -14.64
#